data_AF-A0A1H9Q1F8-F1
#
_entry.id   AF-A0A1H9Q1F8-F1
#
_cell.length_a   1.000
_cell.length_b   1.000
_cell.length_c   1.000
_cell.angle_alpha   90.00
_cell.angle_beta   90.00
_cell.angle_gamma   90.00
#
_symmetry.space_group_name_H-M   'P 1'
#
loop_
_entity.id
_entity.type
_entity.pdbx_description
1 polymer ?
#
loop_
_entity_poly.entity_id
_entity_poly.type
_entity_poly.pdbx_seq_one_letter_code
_entity_poly.pdbx_strand_id
1 'polypeptide(L)'
;MANIEFEIVKHISVLSESPKGWKKELNLISWNKLEPKYDIREWCPDLEKMGKGLTFTEEESKELGKVLNFNRQQEVALENVDFLLFCIIKI
;
A
#
# COMPACT_ATOMS: atom_id res chain seq x y z
N MET A 1 -16.29 26.18 5.05
CA MET A 1 -15.40 25.07 4.68
C MET A 1 -16.27 23.92 4.27
N ALA A 2 -16.11 23.38 3.07
CA ALA A 2 -16.92 22.26 2.61
C ALA A 2 -16.65 21.06 3.54
N ASN A 3 -17.70 20.54 4.19
CA ASN A 3 -17.60 19.26 4.88
C ASN A 3 -17.30 18.21 3.82
N ILE A 4 -16.08 17.68 3.84
CA ILE A 4 -15.71 16.55 2.98
C ILE A 4 -16.25 15.30 3.68
N GLU A 5 -17.29 14.71 3.13
CA GLU A 5 -17.79 13.41 3.59
C GLU A 5 -16.91 12.32 3.01
N PHE A 6 -16.48 11.38 3.84
CA PHE A 6 -15.73 10.20 3.40
C PHE A 6 -16.25 8.96 4.11
N GLU A 7 -16.24 7.85 3.39
CA GLU A 7 -16.62 6.54 3.92
C GLU A 7 -15.51 5.54 3.59
N ILE A 8 -14.96 4.89 4.62
CA ILE A 8 -13.98 3.83 4.43
C ILE A 8 -14.76 2.55 4.09
N VAL A 9 -14.78 2.20 2.81
CA VAL A 9 -15.48 1.02 2.30
C VAL A 9 -14.75 -0.26 2.70
N LYS A 10 -13.41 -0.24 2.67
CA LYS A 10 -12.60 -1.41 3.00
C LYS A 10 -11.21 -1.02 3.48
N HIS A 11 -10.77 -1.65 4.58
CA HIS A 11 -9.36 -1.62 5.00
C HIS A 11 -8.57 -2.71 4.25
N ILE A 12 -7.43 -2.34 3.65
CA ILE A 12 -6.61 -3.28 2.87
C ILE A 12 -5.37 -3.67 3.66
N SER A 13 -4.55 -2.69 4.06
CA SER A 13 -3.33 -2.96 4.82
C SER A 13 -2.80 -1.74 5.56
N VAL A 14 -2.03 -1.97 6.61
CA VAL A 14 -1.24 -0.96 7.30
C VAL A 14 0.18 -1.01 6.74
N LEU A 15 0.67 0.12 6.23
CA LEU A 15 1.99 0.25 5.61
C LEU A 15 3.08 0.59 6.63
N SER A 16 2.75 1.45 7.60
CA SER A 16 3.70 1.86 8.65
C SER A 16 2.96 2.39 9.87
N GLU A 17 3.57 2.20 11.04
CA GLU A 17 3.08 2.76 12.30
C GLU A 17 4.10 3.76 12.84
N SER A 18 3.62 4.97 13.13
CA SER A 18 4.41 6.02 13.77
C SER A 18 4.44 5.81 15.28
N PRO A 19 5.52 6.18 15.99
CA PRO A 19 5.62 6.05 17.46
C PRO A 19 4.52 6.80 18.23
N LYS A 20 3.91 7.80 17.59
CA LYS A 20 2.78 8.59 18.12
C LYS A 20 1.41 7.90 17.92
N GLY A 21 1.40 6.65 17.44
CA GLY A 21 0.19 5.88 17.17
C GLY A 21 -0.49 6.16 15.83
N TRP A 22 0.05 7.07 15.01
CA TRP A 22 -0.49 7.35 13.69
C TRP A 22 -0.18 6.18 12.76
N LYS A 23 -1.17 5.73 11.99
CA LYS A 23 -1.04 4.59 11.08
C LYS A 23 -1.17 5.06 9.66
N LYS A 24 -0.17 4.74 8.84
CA LYS A 24 -0.28 4.91 7.39
C LYS A 24 -0.96 3.68 6.83
N GLU A 25 -2.15 3.86 6.28
CA GLU A 25 -3.00 2.78 5.82
C GLU A 25 -3.30 2.93 4.33
N LEU A 26 -3.43 1.79 3.65
CA LEU A 26 -4.04 1.69 2.34
C LEU A 26 -5.49 1.24 2.55
N ASN A 27 -6.42 2.11 2.19
CA ASN A 27 -7.84 1.89 2.34
C ASN A 27 -8.55 2.14 1.01
N LEU A 28 -9.74 1.56 0.85
CA LEU A 28 -10.67 1.89 -0.22
C LEU A 28 -11.69 2.88 0.35
N ILE A 29 -11.70 4.11 -0.17
CA ILE A 29 -12.48 5.22 0.39
C ILE A 29 -13.40 5.81 -0.68
N SER A 30 -14.68 5.93 -0.35
CA SER A 30 -15.64 6.71 -1.12
C SER A 30 -15.62 8.15 -0.62
N TRP A 31 -15.31 9.08 -1.51
CA TRP A 31 -15.31 10.51 -1.21
C TRP A 31 -16.63 11.12 -1.71
N ASN A 32 -17.37 11.82 -0.84
CA ASN A 32 -18.65 12.46 -1.14
C ASN A 32 -19.67 11.51 -1.84
N LYS A 33 -19.70 10.23 -1.43
CA LYS A 33 -20.57 9.19 -2.00
C LYS A 33 -20.32 8.91 -3.50
N LEU A 34 -19.13 9.26 -3.99
CA LEU A 34 -18.68 8.90 -5.34
C LEU A 34 -18.08 7.50 -5.36
N GLU A 35 -17.65 7.07 -6.54
CA GLU A 35 -16.99 5.78 -6.68
C GLU A 35 -15.79 5.66 -5.72
N PRO A 36 -15.68 4.51 -5.03
CA PRO A 36 -14.61 4.28 -4.08
C PRO A 36 -13.26 4.21 -4.81
N LYS A 37 -12.27 4.90 -4.25
CA LYS A 37 -10.91 4.98 -4.77
C LYS A 37 -9.91 4.45 -3.75
N TYR A 38 -8.76 4.00 -4.23
CA TYR A 38 -7.67 3.59 -3.34
C TYR A 38 -7.05 4.85 -2.73
N ASP A 39 -6.90 4.89 -1.42
CA ASP A 39 -6.33 6.03 -0.72
C ASP A 39 -5.25 5.54 0.25
N ILE A 40 -4.05 6.10 0.11
CA ILE A 40 -2.97 5.90 1.06
C ILE A 40 -2.86 7.16 1.90
N ARG A 41 -3.15 7.04 3.20
CA ARG A 41 -3.16 8.19 4.09
C ARG A 41 -2.75 7.81 5.50
N GLU A 42 -2.21 8.80 6.20
CA GLU A 42 -1.95 8.66 7.62
C GLU A 42 -3.21 8.99 8.42
N TRP A 43 -3.69 8.03 9.20
CA TRP A 43 -4.84 8.15 10.08
C TRP A 43 -4.39 8.22 11.54
N CYS A 44 -5.12 8.98 12.35
CA CYS A 44 -4.95 8.91 13.79
C CYS A 44 -5.52 7.57 14.34
N PRO A 45 -5.12 7.14 15.54
CA PRO A 45 -5.61 5.89 16.14
C PRO A 45 -7.14 5.80 16.18
N ASP A 46 -7.80 6.94 16.39
CA ASP A 46 -9.25 7.05 16.52
C ASP A 46 -9.98 7.26 15.18
N LEU A 47 -9.25 7.28 14.04
CA LEU A 47 -9.76 7.54 12.68
C LEU A 47 -10.53 8.88 12.48
N GLU A 48 -10.59 9.74 13.49
CA GLU A 48 -11.27 11.04 13.42
C GLU A 48 -10.54 12.07 12.56
N LYS A 49 -9.20 12.00 12.54
CA LYS A 49 -8.34 12.94 11.82
C LYS A 49 -7.56 12.23 10.74
N MET A 50 -7.61 12.85 9.57
CA MET A 50 -6.87 12.41 8.40
C MET A 50 -5.65 13.33 8.19
N GLY A 51 -4.49 12.73 7.97
CA GLY A 51 -3.24 13.40 7.66
C GLY A 51 -3.04 13.63 6.17
N LYS A 52 -1.78 13.83 5.77
CA LYS A 52 -1.41 13.89 4.34
C LYS A 52 -1.63 12.50 3.70
N GLY A 53 -2.19 12.49 2.50
CA GLY A 53 -2.46 11.27 1.76
C GLY A 53 -2.49 11.50 0.27
N LEU A 54 -2.58 10.39 -0.46
CA LEU A 54 -2.72 10.34 -1.90
C LEU A 54 -3.88 9.42 -2.24
N THR A 55 -4.77 9.89 -3.11
CA THR A 55 -5.86 9.10 -3.67
C THR A 55 -5.48 8.68 -5.07
N PHE A 56 -5.69 7.40 -5.40
CA PHE A 56 -5.38 6.77 -6.67
C PHE A 56 -6.66 6.23 -7.29
N THR A 57 -6.79 6.37 -8.61
CA THR A 57 -7.80 5.61 -9.35
C THR A 57 -7.44 4.13 -9.42
N GLU A 58 -8.35 3.32 -9.92
CA GLU A 58 -8.10 1.88 -10.12
C GLU A 58 -6.94 1.66 -11.10
N GLU A 59 -6.87 2.43 -12.18
CA GLU A 59 -5.82 2.35 -13.20
C GLU A 59 -4.44 2.72 -12.62
N GLU A 60 -4.38 3.84 -11.87
CA GLU A 60 -3.15 4.29 -11.22
C GLU A 60 -2.65 3.26 -10.21
N SER A 61 -3.57 2.65 -9.45
CA SER A 61 -3.23 1.60 -8.47
C SER A 61 -2.67 0.35 -9.12
N LYS A 62 -3.22 -0.06 -10.28
CA LYS A 62 -2.70 -1.18 -11.08
C LYS A 62 -1.29 -0.89 -11.57
N GLU A 63 -1.04 0.31 -12.08
CA GLU A 63 0.29 0.68 -12.58
C GLU A 63 1.31 0.79 -11.44
N LEU A 64 0.93 1.37 -10.31
CA LEU A 64 1.77 1.40 -9.11
C LEU A 64 2.15 -0.01 -8.66
N GLY A 65 1.22 -0.95 -8.68
CA GLY A 65 1.48 -2.36 -8.38
C GLY A 65 2.53 -2.98 -9.30
N LYS A 66 2.51 -2.67 -10.60
CA LYS A 66 3.53 -3.15 -11.56
C LYS A 66 4.91 -2.57 -11.23
N VAL A 67 5.01 -1.27 -10.98
CA VAL A 67 6.27 -0.59 -10.65
C VAL A 67 6.86 -1.13 -9.35
N LEU A 68 6.05 -1.34 -8.32
CA LEU A 68 6.50 -1.89 -7.05
C LEU A 68 6.98 -3.34 -7.17
N ASN A 69 6.33 -4.14 -8.03
CA ASN A 69 6.77 -5.50 -8.31
C ASN A 69 8.07 -5.57 -9.14
N PHE A 70 8.30 -4.60 -10.03
CA PHE A 70 9.54 -4.52 -10.81
C PHE A 70 10.78 -4.43 -9.92
N ASN A 71 10.75 -3.61 -8.87
CA ASN A 71 11.88 -3.46 -7.94
C ASN A 71 12.18 -4.72 -7.10
N ARG A 72 11.26 -5.69 -7.05
CA ARG A 72 11.45 -6.97 -6.33
C ARG A 72 12.20 -8.02 -7.16
N GLN A 73 12.30 -7.84 -8.48
CA GLN A 73 12.95 -8.82 -9.37
C GLN A 73 14.48 -8.88 -9.24
N GLN A 74 15.12 -7.94 -8.54
CA GLN A 74 16.56 -8.01 -8.27
C GLN A 74 16.94 -8.95 -7.11
N GLU A 75 16.01 -9.23 -6.19
CA GLU A 75 16.27 -10.10 -5.02
C GLU A 75 16.10 -11.59 -5.38
N VAL A 76 15.14 -11.89 -6.26
CA VAL A 76 14.85 -13.26 -6.71
C VAL A 76 15.96 -13.83 -7.63
N ALA A 77 16.76 -12.97 -8.26
CA ALA A 77 17.87 -13.44 -9.10
C ALA A 77 19.03 -14.05 -8.30
N LEU A 78 19.24 -13.64 -7.05
CA LEU A 78 20.33 -14.15 -6.18
C LEU A 78 19.99 -15.51 -5.56
N GLU A 79 18.74 -15.73 -5.14
CA GLU A 79 18.31 -17.02 -4.57
C GLU A 79 18.43 -18.18 -5.57
N ASN A 80 18.24 -17.91 -6.87
CA ASN A 80 18.34 -18.93 -7.91
C ASN A 80 19.79 -19.37 -8.18
N VAL A 81 20.79 -18.51 -7.97
CA VAL A 81 22.21 -18.88 -8.14
C VAL A 81 22.68 -19.71 -6.94
N ASP A 82 22.25 -19.36 -5.72
CA ASP A 82 22.57 -20.13 -4.52
C ASP A 82 21.98 -21.54 -4.56
N PHE A 83 20.77 -21.70 -5.10
CA PHE A 83 20.15 -23.01 -5.27
C PHE A 83 20.88 -23.90 -6.30
N LEU A 84 21.34 -23.30 -7.41
CA LEU A 84 22.14 -24.01 -8.42
C LEU A 84 23.53 -24.38 -7.89
N LEU A 85 24.18 -23.49 -7.13
CA LEU A 85 25.48 -23.77 -6.52
C LEU A 85 25.37 -24.87 -5.45
N PHE A 86 24.28 -24.89 -4.67
CA PHE A 86 24.00 -25.94 -3.70
C PHE A 86 23.75 -27.31 -4.35
N CYS A 87 23.12 -27.34 -5.54
CA CYS A 87 22.93 -28.57 -6.31
C CYS A 87 24.22 -29.10 -6.95
N ILE A 88 25.15 -28.22 -7.36
CA ILE A 88 26.41 -28.64 -7.99
C ILE A 88 27.45 -29.12 -6.95
N ILE A 89 27.47 -28.55 -5.75
CA ILE A 89 28.44 -28.92 -4.69
C ILE A 89 28.02 -30.19 -3.91
N LYS A 90 26.76 -30.63 -4.03
CA LYS A 90 26.25 -31.85 -3.37
C LYS A 90 26.24 -33.12 -4.22
N ILE A 91 26.86 -33.10 -5.40
CA ILE A 91 27.09 -34.30 -6.24
C ILE A 91 28.57 -34.69 -6.19
#